data_AF-A0A938U3T2-F1
#
_entry.id   AF-A0A938U3T2-F1
#
_cell.length_a   1.000
_cell.length_b   1.000
_cell.length_c   1.000
_cell.angle_alpha   90.00
_cell.angle_beta   90.00
_cell.angle_gamma   90.00
#
_symmetry.space_group_name_H-M   'P 1'
#
loop_
_entity.id
_entity.type
_entity.pdbx_description
1 polymer ?
#
loop_
_entity_poly.entity_id
_entity_poly.type
_entity_poly.pdbx_seq_one_letter_code
_entity_poly.pdbx_strand_id
1 'polypeptide(L)'
;MKTGLIPALALTVLGSAQMAGDLLGVLPLKGLAAGTCASPAPKVFSAVRGFETYSTRFFLEWTEHGGVHASVPITSALTARLEGPYNRRNVYGAALAYGPVLSDEVRSPVMRYALCGAAPLTRELGIVARDRASPFRVRFEPRKGTVIPPGLPLVIEAPCF
;
A
#
# COMPACT_ATOMS: atom_id res chain seq x y z
N MET A 1 -40.11 24.82 11.74
CA MET A 1 -38.87 24.23 11.18
C MET A 1 -38.20 23.45 12.31
N LYS A 2 -37.85 22.15 12.13
CA LYS A 2 -37.21 21.36 13.19
C LYS A 2 -35.86 22.00 13.55
N THR A 3 -35.68 22.39 14.80
CA THR A 3 -34.50 23.13 15.32
C THR A 3 -33.15 22.43 15.03
N GLY A 4 -33.14 21.12 14.77
CA GLY A 4 -31.94 20.37 14.39
C GLY A 4 -31.60 20.36 12.90
N LEU A 5 -32.45 20.87 12.00
CA LEU A 5 -32.22 20.76 10.55
C LEU A 5 -31.04 21.62 10.08
N ILE A 6 -30.94 22.85 10.58
CA ILE A 6 -29.89 23.80 10.23
C ILE A 6 -28.49 23.26 10.59
N PRO A 7 -28.21 22.83 11.85
CA PRO A 7 -26.91 22.28 12.18
C PRO A 7 -26.60 20.98 11.43
N ALA A 8 -27.59 20.13 11.18
CA ALA A 8 -27.38 18.91 10.38
C ALA A 8 -26.99 19.23 8.93
N LEU A 9 -27.64 20.21 8.31
CA LEU A 9 -27.29 20.68 6.97
C LEU A 9 -25.87 21.27 6.95
N ALA A 10 -25.52 22.11 7.92
CA ALA A 10 -24.19 22.70 8.04
C ALA A 10 -23.10 21.64 8.17
N LEU A 11 -23.30 20.62 9.02
CA LEU A 11 -22.37 19.50 9.18
C LEU A 11 -22.27 18.65 7.91
N THR A 12 -23.36 18.48 7.17
CA THR A 12 -23.37 17.70 5.92
C THR A 12 -22.61 18.43 4.81
N VAL A 13 -22.84 19.73 4.68
CA VAL A 13 -22.14 20.60 3.71
C VAL A 13 -20.66 20.63 4.06
N LEU A 14 -20.31 20.88 5.33
CA LEU A 14 -18.93 20.89 5.78
C LEU A 14 -18.27 19.53 5.57
N GLY A 15 -18.91 18.44 6.00
CA GLY A 15 -18.39 17.07 5.90
C GLY A 15 -18.15 16.59 4.46
N SER A 16 -18.89 17.12 3.48
CA SER A 16 -18.75 16.78 2.06
C SER A 16 -17.92 17.76 1.23
N ALA A 17 -17.61 18.95 1.76
CA ALA A 17 -16.90 20.00 1.04
C ALA A 17 -15.53 19.55 0.49
N GLN A 18 -14.74 18.77 1.26
CA GLN A 18 -13.45 18.28 0.79
C GLN A 18 -13.60 17.35 -0.43
N MET A 19 -14.59 16.45 -0.41
CA MET A 19 -14.86 15.53 -1.53
C MET A 19 -15.40 16.27 -2.75
N ALA A 20 -16.30 17.24 -2.55
CA ALA A 20 -16.80 18.10 -3.63
C ALA A 20 -15.67 18.90 -4.28
N GLY A 21 -14.75 19.47 -3.49
CA GLY A 21 -13.57 20.15 -4.00
C GLY A 21 -12.65 19.24 -4.80
N ASP A 22 -12.51 17.97 -4.42
CA ASP A 22 -11.72 16.98 -5.16
C ASP A 22 -12.39 16.60 -6.50
N LEU A 23 -13.70 16.31 -6.49
CA LEU A 23 -14.47 15.94 -7.69
C LEU A 23 -14.59 17.09 -8.71
N LEU A 24 -14.74 18.32 -8.23
CA LEU A 24 -14.90 19.51 -9.08
C LEU A 24 -13.55 20.15 -9.46
N GLY A 25 -12.42 19.65 -8.94
CA GLY A 25 -11.10 20.24 -9.18
C GLY A 25 -10.88 21.62 -8.53
N VAL A 26 -11.66 21.98 -7.51
CA VAL A 26 -11.60 23.28 -6.83
C VAL A 26 -10.65 23.22 -5.64
N LEU A 27 -9.36 23.47 -5.90
CA LEU A 27 -8.30 23.38 -4.89
C LEU A 27 -8.54 24.25 -3.62
N PRO A 28 -9.03 25.50 -3.72
CA PRO A 28 -9.31 26.31 -2.53
C PRO A 28 -10.37 25.68 -1.61
N LEU A 29 -11.45 25.14 -2.18
CA LEU A 29 -12.51 24.48 -1.42
C LEU A 29 -11.98 23.24 -0.69
N LYS A 30 -11.21 22.40 -1.40
CA LYS A 30 -10.55 21.22 -0.83
C LYS A 30 -9.60 21.60 0.32
N GLY A 31 -8.79 22.64 0.13
CA GLY A 31 -7.82 23.11 1.12
C GLY A 31 -8.48 23.66 2.38
N LEU A 32 -9.45 24.56 2.23
CA LEU A 32 -10.21 25.13 3.35
C LEU A 32 -10.98 24.05 4.12
N ALA A 33 -11.67 23.16 3.41
CA ALA A 33 -12.41 22.07 4.03
C ALA A 33 -11.48 21.12 4.82
N ALA A 34 -10.34 20.73 4.24
CA ALA A 34 -9.34 19.89 4.91
C ALA A 34 -8.79 20.55 6.18
N GLY A 35 -8.53 21.87 6.14
CA GLY A 35 -8.01 22.63 7.27
C GLY A 35 -8.96 22.70 8.47
N THR A 36 -10.26 22.47 8.28
CA THR A 36 -11.22 22.41 9.39
C THR A 36 -11.10 21.15 10.24
N CYS A 37 -10.45 20.09 9.73
CA CYS A 37 -10.45 18.73 10.28
C CYS A 37 -11.86 18.08 10.42
N ALA A 38 -12.94 18.81 10.12
CA ALA A 38 -14.33 18.38 10.20
C ALA A 38 -14.89 17.89 8.86
N SER A 39 -14.09 17.98 7.79
CA SER A 39 -14.40 17.48 6.44
C SER A 39 -13.41 16.40 6.03
N PRO A 40 -13.51 15.17 6.57
CA PRO A 40 -12.58 14.11 6.20
C PRO A 40 -12.94 13.53 4.82
N ALA A 41 -11.99 13.51 3.89
CA ALA A 41 -12.04 12.69 2.68
C ALA A 41 -11.32 11.35 2.96
N PRO A 42 -12.02 10.25 3.25
CA PRO A 42 -11.40 8.97 3.57
C PRO A 42 -10.72 8.38 2.33
N LYS A 43 -9.40 8.51 2.25
CA LYS A 43 -8.57 8.01 1.13
C LYS A 43 -8.01 6.59 1.35
N VAL A 44 -8.59 5.85 2.27
CA VAL A 44 -8.09 4.54 2.74
C VAL A 44 -8.21 3.41 1.71
N PHE A 45 -8.89 3.63 0.58
CA PHE A 45 -8.94 2.74 -0.58
C PHE A 45 -8.83 3.55 -1.89
N SER A 46 -7.79 4.38 -1.98
CA SER A 46 -7.57 5.25 -3.13
C SER A 46 -6.36 4.81 -3.94
N ALA A 47 -6.34 5.21 -5.21
CA ALA A 47 -5.19 5.00 -6.06
C ALA A 47 -4.14 6.09 -5.81
N VAL A 48 -2.88 5.70 -5.63
CA VAL A 48 -1.75 6.61 -5.56
C VAL A 48 -1.06 6.60 -6.91
N ARG A 49 -0.99 7.76 -7.58
CA ARG A 49 -0.48 7.86 -8.97
C ARG A 49 -1.12 6.85 -9.93
N GLY A 50 -2.42 6.59 -9.74
CA GLY A 50 -3.20 5.63 -10.52
C GLY A 50 -2.99 4.16 -10.15
N PHE A 51 -2.10 3.84 -9.20
CA PHE A 51 -1.91 2.49 -8.69
C PHE A 51 -2.77 2.24 -7.45
N GLU A 52 -3.62 1.21 -7.51
CA GLU A 52 -4.58 0.88 -6.46
C GLU A 52 -4.24 -0.49 -5.84
N THR A 53 -3.98 -0.51 -4.53
CA THR A 53 -3.47 -1.69 -3.82
C THR A 53 -4.52 -2.73 -3.47
N TYR A 54 -5.77 -2.33 -3.22
CA TYR A 54 -6.84 -3.22 -2.75
C TYR A 54 -7.24 -4.24 -3.83
N SER A 55 -7.26 -3.79 -5.08
CA SER A 55 -7.53 -4.57 -6.28
C SER A 55 -6.27 -5.19 -6.89
N THR A 56 -5.13 -5.16 -6.19
CA THR A 56 -3.89 -5.80 -6.61
C THR A 56 -3.53 -6.96 -5.67
N ARG A 57 -3.11 -8.09 -6.22
CA ARG A 57 -2.54 -9.21 -5.45
C ARG A 57 -1.03 -9.08 -5.44
N PHE A 58 -0.41 -9.47 -4.33
CA PHE A 58 1.03 -9.39 -4.15
C PHE A 58 1.61 -10.76 -3.87
N PHE A 59 2.76 -11.05 -4.47
CA PHE A 59 3.47 -12.30 -4.28
C PHE A 59 4.91 -12.00 -3.91
N LEU A 60 5.45 -12.73 -2.95
CA LEU A 60 6.88 -12.76 -2.67
C LEU A 60 7.48 -13.96 -3.39
N GLU A 61 8.46 -13.71 -4.25
CA GLU A 61 9.04 -14.70 -5.16
C GLU A 61 10.55 -14.76 -5.01
N TRP A 62 11.12 -15.95 -5.19
CA TRP A 62 12.55 -16.18 -5.21
C TRP A 62 12.88 -17.43 -6.03
N THR A 63 14.16 -17.63 -6.28
CA THR A 63 14.69 -18.85 -6.88
C THR A 63 15.53 -19.56 -5.84
N GLU A 64 15.36 -20.88 -5.73
CA GLU A 64 16.19 -21.76 -4.91
C GLU A 64 17.38 -22.29 -5.70
N HIS A 65 18.43 -22.78 -5.03
CA HIS A 65 19.48 -23.52 -5.71
C HIS A 65 18.86 -24.77 -6.39
N GLY A 66 19.29 -25.04 -7.62
CA GLY A 66 18.62 -26.00 -8.51
C GLY A 66 17.58 -25.38 -9.45
N GLY A 67 17.35 -24.06 -9.37
CA GLY A 67 16.54 -23.31 -10.34
C GLY A 67 15.03 -23.37 -10.08
N VAL A 68 14.60 -23.93 -8.95
CA VAL A 68 13.19 -23.99 -8.58
C VAL A 68 12.67 -22.59 -8.25
N HIS A 69 11.59 -22.19 -8.91
CA HIS A 69 10.91 -20.92 -8.64
C HIS A 69 9.87 -21.10 -7.54
N ALA A 70 10.04 -20.35 -6.45
CA ALA A 70 9.10 -20.31 -5.34
C ALA A 70 8.32 -18.98 -5.35
N SER A 71 7.04 -19.05 -5.00
CA SER A 71 6.13 -17.91 -4.98
C SER A 71 5.11 -18.08 -3.86
N VAL A 72 4.98 -17.08 -2.99
CA VAL A 72 4.04 -17.07 -1.86
C VAL A 72 3.14 -15.84 -1.95
N PRO A 73 1.81 -15.99 -1.96
CA PRO A 73 0.90 -14.84 -1.94
C PRO A 73 0.92 -14.15 -0.58
N ILE A 74 1.06 -12.83 -0.57
CA ILE A 74 0.93 -12.01 0.64
C ILE A 74 -0.55 -11.75 0.90
N THR A 75 -1.15 -12.59 1.74
CA THR A 75 -2.57 -12.51 2.13
C THR A 75 -2.76 -11.84 3.49
N SER A 76 -3.99 -11.43 3.81
CA SER A 76 -4.34 -10.93 5.16
C SER A 76 -4.05 -11.96 6.25
N ALA A 77 -4.29 -13.25 5.98
CA ALA A 77 -3.97 -14.33 6.91
C ALA A 77 -2.45 -14.48 7.16
N LEU A 78 -1.64 -14.23 6.13
CA LEU A 78 -0.19 -14.25 6.26
C LEU A 78 0.31 -13.02 7.03
N THR A 79 -0.16 -11.82 6.68
CA THR A 79 0.26 -10.57 7.35
C THR A 79 -0.26 -10.44 8.78
N ALA A 80 -1.32 -11.16 9.16
CA ALA A 80 -1.78 -11.26 10.54
C ALA A 80 -0.71 -11.82 11.50
N ARG A 81 0.29 -12.55 10.97
CA ARG A 81 1.43 -13.08 11.74
C ARG A 81 2.48 -12.01 12.09
N LEU A 82 2.44 -10.84 11.44
CA LEU A 82 3.39 -9.77 11.74
C LEU A 82 3.19 -9.26 13.15
N GLU A 83 4.29 -9.17 13.89
CA GLU A 83 4.26 -8.71 15.27
C GLU A 83 4.54 -7.21 15.40
N GLY A 84 4.42 -6.70 16.62
CA GLY A 84 4.74 -5.31 16.95
C GLY A 84 3.67 -4.30 16.56
N PRO A 85 3.99 -2.99 16.69
CA PRO A 85 3.02 -1.90 16.59
C PRO A 85 2.56 -1.64 15.15
N TYR A 86 1.38 -1.02 15.03
CA TYR A 86 0.74 -0.69 13.76
C TYR A 86 1.67 0.03 12.78
N ASN A 87 2.41 1.05 13.24
CA ASN A 87 3.32 1.84 12.38
C ASN A 87 4.36 0.97 11.68
N ARG A 88 4.94 -0.01 12.39
CA ARG A 88 5.93 -0.93 11.83
C ARG A 88 5.30 -1.81 10.75
N ARG A 89 4.12 -2.38 11.02
CA ARG A 89 3.39 -3.22 10.06
C ARG A 89 3.06 -2.44 8.79
N ASN A 90 2.66 -1.18 8.95
CA ASN A 90 2.39 -0.28 7.83
C ASN A 90 3.63 0.08 7.02
N VAL A 91 4.80 0.22 7.65
CA VAL A 91 6.05 0.47 6.91
C VAL A 91 6.37 -0.70 5.99
N TYR A 92 6.24 -1.94 6.47
CA TYR A 92 6.37 -3.12 5.60
C TYR A 92 5.29 -3.17 4.53
N GLY A 93 4.03 -2.95 4.92
CA GLY A 93 2.90 -2.93 4.00
C GLY A 93 3.05 -1.89 2.90
N ALA A 94 3.54 -0.69 3.23
CA ALA A 94 3.81 0.37 2.27
C ALA A 94 4.89 -0.04 1.28
N ALA A 95 6.04 -0.53 1.75
CA ALA A 95 7.14 -0.93 0.87
C ALA A 95 6.77 -2.10 -0.06
N LEU A 96 5.98 -3.07 0.43
CA LEU A 96 5.56 -4.23 -0.37
C LEU A 96 4.37 -3.92 -1.28
N ALA A 97 3.34 -3.22 -0.80
CA ALA A 97 2.11 -3.01 -1.56
C ALA A 97 2.20 -1.78 -2.47
N TYR A 98 2.76 -0.66 -1.99
CA TYR A 98 2.91 0.58 -2.76
C TYR A 98 4.25 0.68 -3.49
N GLY A 99 5.07 -0.37 -3.46
CA GLY A 99 6.38 -0.41 -4.10
C GLY A 99 6.46 0.24 -5.50
N PRO A 100 5.50 0.01 -6.42
CA PRO A 100 5.56 0.56 -7.77
C PRO A 100 5.49 2.09 -7.87
N VAL A 101 4.96 2.75 -6.84
CA VAL A 101 4.75 4.21 -6.82
C VAL A 101 5.59 4.95 -5.78
N LEU A 102 6.30 4.22 -4.93
CA LEU A 102 7.27 4.76 -3.98
C LEU A 102 8.62 5.02 -4.68
N SER A 103 9.31 6.08 -4.26
CA SER A 103 10.70 6.30 -4.69
C SER A 103 11.61 5.23 -4.09
N ASP A 104 12.72 4.95 -4.78
CA ASP A 104 13.73 4.00 -4.31
C ASP A 104 14.37 4.43 -2.98
N GLU A 105 14.51 5.74 -2.75
CA GLU A 105 15.02 6.30 -1.49
C GLU A 105 14.17 5.89 -0.29
N VAL A 106 12.85 5.84 -0.44
CA VAL A 106 11.92 5.43 0.62
C VAL A 106 11.79 3.90 0.68
N ARG A 107 11.67 3.26 -0.48
CA ARG A 107 11.37 1.82 -0.59
C ARG A 107 12.58 0.94 -0.26
N SER A 108 13.75 1.26 -0.79
CA SER A 108 14.94 0.39 -0.76
C SER A 108 15.44 0.10 0.65
N PRO A 109 15.56 1.09 1.58
CA PRO A 109 15.99 0.81 2.94
C PRO A 109 15.05 -0.16 3.68
N VAL A 110 13.73 0.01 3.48
CA VAL A 110 12.72 -0.86 4.09
C VAL A 110 12.79 -2.28 3.51
N MET A 111 12.86 -2.41 2.18
CA MET A 111 12.99 -3.72 1.53
C MET A 111 14.29 -4.42 1.90
N ARG A 112 15.41 -3.69 1.96
CA ARG A 112 16.70 -4.23 2.37
C ARG A 112 16.63 -4.78 3.80
N TYR A 113 16.10 -3.99 4.73
CA TYR A 113 15.92 -4.43 6.11
C TYR A 113 14.97 -5.63 6.21
N ALA A 114 13.87 -5.63 5.46
CA ALA A 114 12.83 -6.66 5.55
C ALA A 114 13.22 -8.01 4.92
N LEU A 115 13.92 -7.98 3.77
CA LEU A 115 14.06 -9.13 2.86
C LEU A 115 15.52 -9.59 2.65
N CYS A 116 16.50 -8.79 3.07
CA CYS A 116 17.91 -9.11 2.89
C CYS A 116 18.59 -9.47 4.23
N GLY A 117 19.77 -10.08 4.15
CA GLY A 117 20.53 -10.55 5.31
C GLY A 117 19.68 -11.46 6.21
N ALA A 118 19.39 -10.99 7.43
CA ALA A 118 18.57 -11.70 8.41
C ALA A 118 17.10 -11.89 7.98
N ALA A 119 16.60 -11.10 7.02
CA ALA A 119 15.24 -11.16 6.46
C ALA A 119 14.13 -11.31 7.54
N PRO A 120 14.03 -10.37 8.51
CA PRO A 120 13.06 -10.45 9.61
C PRO A 120 11.62 -10.60 9.13
N LEU A 121 11.26 -9.99 8.00
CA LEU A 121 9.90 -10.07 7.48
C LEU A 121 9.54 -11.51 7.09
N THR A 122 10.41 -12.21 6.36
CA THR A 122 10.11 -13.58 5.92
C THR A 122 10.06 -14.54 7.10
N ARG A 123 10.89 -14.33 8.13
CA ARG A 123 10.85 -15.11 9.37
C ARG A 123 9.53 -14.96 10.11
N GLU A 124 9.05 -13.73 10.31
CA GLU A 124 7.76 -13.48 10.98
C GLU A 124 6.57 -14.03 10.19
N LEU A 125 6.62 -13.95 8.86
CA LEU A 125 5.58 -14.53 8.02
C LEU A 125 5.63 -16.08 7.99
N GLY A 126 6.71 -16.68 8.50
CA GLY A 126 6.95 -18.13 8.44
C GLY A 126 7.30 -18.61 7.03
N ILE A 127 7.87 -17.74 6.19
CA ILE A 127 8.34 -18.07 4.85
C ILE A 127 9.76 -18.63 4.97
N VAL A 128 9.91 -19.92 4.68
CA VAL A 128 11.17 -20.65 4.76
C VAL A 128 11.83 -20.68 3.39
N ALA A 129 12.90 -19.90 3.21
CA ALA A 129 13.69 -19.84 1.97
C ALA A 129 15.14 -20.27 2.27
N ARG A 130 15.33 -21.51 2.75
CA ARG A 130 16.62 -22.01 3.27
C ARG A 130 17.70 -22.11 2.20
N ASP A 131 17.32 -22.38 0.96
CA ASP A 131 18.25 -22.62 -0.14
C ASP A 131 18.15 -21.55 -1.24
N ARG A 132 17.94 -20.29 -0.84
CA ARG A 132 17.68 -19.17 -1.76
C ARG A 132 18.94 -18.80 -2.57
N ALA A 133 18.82 -18.76 -3.89
CA ALA A 133 19.88 -18.40 -4.85
C ALA A 133 19.71 -16.99 -5.47
N SER A 134 18.56 -16.33 -5.29
CA SER A 134 18.30 -14.99 -5.82
C SER A 134 17.69 -14.04 -4.77
N PRO A 135 17.76 -12.72 -4.96
CA PRO A 135 17.01 -11.79 -4.11
C PRO A 135 15.50 -12.07 -4.13
N PHE A 136 14.82 -11.72 -3.04
CA PHE A 136 13.36 -11.72 -3.08
C PHE A 136 12.85 -10.67 -4.07
N ARG A 137 11.79 -11.01 -4.77
CA ARG A 137 11.04 -10.13 -5.66
C ARG A 137 9.61 -10.02 -5.17
N VAL A 138 9.03 -8.84 -5.27
CA VAL A 138 7.60 -8.60 -5.05
C VAL A 138 6.95 -8.50 -6.42
N ARG A 139 6.05 -9.43 -6.74
CA ARG A 139 5.25 -9.39 -7.96
C ARG A 139 3.86 -8.85 -7.67
N PHE A 140 3.38 -7.99 -8.55
CA PHE A 140 2.10 -7.30 -8.48
C PHE A 140 1.19 -7.81 -9.58
N GLU A 141 0.02 -8.33 -9.20
CA GLU A 141 -0.95 -8.89 -10.12
C GLU A 141 -2.30 -8.18 -9.94
N PRO A 142 -2.63 -7.18 -10.79
CA PRO A 142 -3.92 -6.53 -10.75
C PRO A 142 -5.06 -7.52 -10.99
N ARG A 143 -6.15 -7.39 -10.23
CA ARG A 143 -7.36 -8.19 -10.43
C ARG A 143 -8.03 -7.79 -11.75
N LYS A 144 -8.81 -8.72 -12.32
CA LYS A 144 -9.59 -8.48 -13.54
C LYS A 144 -10.37 -7.15 -13.45
N GLY A 145 -10.22 -6.30 -14.46
CA GLY A 145 -10.85 -4.97 -14.53
C GLY A 145 -10.04 -3.84 -13.88
N THR A 146 -8.94 -4.15 -13.21
CA THR A 146 -8.03 -3.15 -12.64
C THR A 146 -7.04 -2.70 -13.70
N VAL A 147 -6.95 -1.40 -13.93
CA VAL A 147 -5.99 -0.80 -14.87
C VAL A 147 -4.81 -0.27 -14.08
N ILE A 148 -3.61 -0.76 -14.39
CA ILE A 148 -2.37 -0.18 -13.86
C ILE A 148 -1.82 0.80 -14.90
N PRO A 149 -1.45 2.04 -14.50
CA PRO A 149 -0.81 2.99 -15.39
C PRO A 149 0.43 2.41 -16.08
N PRO A 150 0.65 2.72 -17.37
CA PRO A 150 1.84 2.27 -18.07
C PRO A 150 3.11 2.83 -17.41
N GLY A 151 4.18 2.04 -17.41
CA GLY A 151 5.49 2.43 -16.88
C GLY A 151 5.70 2.15 -15.38
N LEU A 152 4.70 1.65 -14.66
CA LEU A 152 4.89 1.17 -13.29
C LEU A 152 5.43 -0.27 -13.27
N PRO A 153 6.43 -0.58 -12.41
CA PRO A 153 6.98 -1.92 -12.34
C PRO A 153 5.98 -2.89 -11.68
N LEU A 154 5.71 -4.02 -12.35
CA LEU A 154 4.90 -5.11 -11.79
C LEU A 154 5.73 -6.19 -11.10
N VAL A 155 7.06 -6.04 -11.12
CA VAL A 155 7.99 -6.86 -10.34
C VAL A 155 9.04 -5.92 -9.80
N ILE A 156 9.31 -6.02 -8.50
CA ILE A 156 10.30 -5.21 -7.81
C ILE A 156 11.23 -6.12 -7.05
N GLU A 157 12.52 -6.01 -7.32
CA GLU A 157 13.56 -6.77 -6.63
C GLU A 157 14.00 -6.07 -5.33
N ALA A 158 14.26 -6.85 -4.29
CA ALA A 158 14.86 -6.36 -3.06
C ALA A 158 16.36 -6.06 -3.27
N PRO A 159 16.85 -4.87 -2.91
CA PRO A 159 18.23 -4.47 -3.15
C PRO A 159 19.19 -5.07 -2.11
N CYS A 160 19.44 -6.37 -2.23
CA CYS A 160 20.26 -7.15 -1.31
C CYS A 160 21.77 -7.09 -1.58
N PHE A 161 22.18 -6.40 -2.64
CA PHE A 161 23.57 -6.18 -3.05
C PHE A 161 23.86 -4.68 -3.13
#